data_AF-A0A210QRW8-F1
#
_entry.id   AF-A0A210QRW8-F1
#
_cell.length_a   1.000
_cell.length_b   1.000
_cell.length_c   1.000
_cell.angle_alpha   90.00
_cell.angle_beta   90.00
_cell.angle_gamma   90.00
#
_symmetry.space_group_name_H-M   'P 1'
#
loop_
_entity.id
_entity.type
_entity.pdbx_description
1 polymer ?
#
loop_
_entity_poly.entity_id
_entity_poly.type
_entity_poly.pdbx_seq_one_letter_code
_entity_poly.pdbx_strand_id
1 'polypeptide(L)' 'MAAEAEAAREARAKVIAAEGEQKASRALKEAADVIMESPAAIQLRYLQTLNTISAEKNSTIIFPLPIDLLQSFIVT' A
#
# COMPACT_ATOMS: atom_id res chain seq x y z
N MET A 1 35.13 10.33 21.86
CA MET A 1 34.41 9.23 22.55
C MET A 1 32.89 9.35 22.47
N ALA A 2 32.21 10.29 23.14
CA ALA A 2 30.73 10.37 23.10
C ALA A 2 30.15 10.66 21.69
N ALA A 3 30.76 11.58 20.95
CA ALA A 3 30.35 11.92 19.59
C ALA A 3 30.53 10.76 18.59
N GLU A 4 31.56 9.94 18.77
CA GLU A 4 31.81 8.77 17.91
C GLU A 4 30.82 7.64 18.19
N ALA A 5 30.44 7.44 19.46
CA ALA A 5 29.41 6.49 19.84
C ALA A 5 28.03 6.85 19.26
N GLU A 6 27.67 8.14 19.27
CA GLU A 6 26.41 8.60 18.67
C GLU A 6 26.44 8.48 17.14
N ALA A 7 27.54 8.85 16.49
CA ALA A 7 27.69 8.69 15.05
C ALA A 7 27.58 7.21 14.61
N ALA A 8 28.17 6.29 15.36
CA ALA A 8 28.06 4.85 15.10
C ALA A 8 26.62 4.34 15.29
N ARG A 9 25.89 4.86 16.28
CA ARG A 9 24.48 4.53 16.53
C ARG A 9 23.58 5.02 15.40
N GLU A 10 23.73 6.27 14.97
CA GLU A 10 22.96 6.83 13.86
C GLU A 10 23.24 6.10 12.55
N ALA A 11 24.51 5.77 12.27
CA ALA A 11 24.88 4.99 11.10
C ALA A 11 24.20 3.62 11.10
N ARG A 12 24.21 2.91 12.24
CA ARG A 12 23.50 1.63 12.39
C ARG A 12 22.00 1.76 12.22
N ALA A 13 21.39 2.80 12.80
CA ALA A 13 19.96 3.06 12.64
C ALA A 13 19.57 3.28 11.17
N LYS A 14 20.38 4.02 10.41
CA LYS A 14 20.18 4.23 8.96
C LYS A 14 20.30 2.93 8.17
N VAL A 15 21.27 2.08 8.49
CA VAL A 15 21.42 0.77 7.83
C VAL A 15 20.20 -0.11 8.11
N ILE A 16 19.76 -0.21 9.37
CA ILE A 16 18.57 -1.00 9.75
C ILE A 16 17.32 -0.49 9.03
N ALA A 17 17.13 0.84 8.97
CA ALA A 17 16.01 1.44 8.25
C ALA A 17 16.04 1.11 6.76
N ALA A 18 17.21 1.24 6.11
CA ALA A 18 17.37 0.92 4.69
C ALA A 18 17.13 -0.56 4.39
N GLU A 19 17.61 -1.47 5.25
CA GLU A 19 17.34 -2.91 5.13
C GLU A 19 15.86 -3.24 5.35
N GLY A 20 15.23 -2.58 6.32
CA GLY A 20 13.80 -2.70 6.58
C GLY A 20 12.97 -2.27 5.37
N GLU A 21 13.30 -1.12 4.78
CA GLU A 21 12.65 -0.59 3.58
C GLU A 21 12.81 -1.53 2.39
N GLN A 22 14.02 -2.08 2.17
CA GLN A 22 14.27 -3.03 1.09
C GLN A 22 13.43 -4.31 1.26
N LYS A 23 13.33 -4.84 2.49
CA LYS A 23 12.51 -6.02 2.79
C LYS A 23 11.02 -5.73 2.57
N ALA A 24 10.53 -4.60 3.06
CA ALA A 24 9.14 -4.16 2.86
C ALA A 24 8.81 -4.01 1.37
N SER A 25 9.69 -3.34 0.61
CA SER A 25 9.54 -3.15 -0.82
C SER A 25 9.46 -4.47 -1.59
N ARG A 26 10.30 -5.45 -1.24
CA ARG A 26 10.26 -6.79 -1.86
C ARG A 26 8.95 -7.52 -1.55
N ALA A 27 8.52 -7.53 -0.29
CA ALA A 27 7.27 -8.16 0.10
C ALA A 27 6.06 -7.51 -0.59
N LEU A 28 6.05 -6.18 -0.71
CA LEU A 28 4.99 -5.45 -1.43
C LEU A 28 4.97 -5.79 -2.93
N LYS A 29 6.14 -5.94 -3.56
CA LYS A 29 6.25 -6.37 -4.95
C LYS A 29 5.67 -7.78 -5.13
N GLU A 30 6.08 -8.73 -4.30
CA GLU A 30 5.57 -10.11 -4.36
C GLU A 30 4.06 -10.16 -4.16
N ALA A 31 3.52 -9.40 -3.20
CA ALA A 31 2.09 -9.28 -3.01
C ALA A 31 1.38 -8.69 -4.24
N ALA A 32 1.96 -7.66 -4.86
CA ALA A 32 1.42 -7.07 -6.08
C ALA A 32 1.44 -8.07 -7.25
N ASP A 33 2.54 -8.81 -7.43
CA ASP A 33 2.69 -9.82 -8.48
C ASP A 33 1.61 -10.91 -8.33
N VAL A 34 1.42 -11.45 -7.11
CA VAL A 34 0.36 -12.44 -6.81
C VAL A 34 -1.04 -11.88 -7.05
N ILE A 35 -1.29 -10.63 -6.70
CA ILE A 35 -2.59 -9.98 -6.94
C ILE A 35 -2.85 -9.83 -8.45
N MET A 36 -1.82 -9.56 -9.26
CA MET A 36 -1.95 -9.42 -10.71
C MET A 36 -2.25 -10.76 -11.42
N GLU A 37 -1.94 -11.90 -10.81
CA GLU A 37 -2.29 -13.22 -11.37
C GLU A 37 -3.81 -13.41 -11.51
N SER A 38 -4.61 -12.70 -10.71
CA SER A 38 -6.08 -12.72 -10.80
C SER A 38 -6.66 -11.30 -10.76
N PRO A 39 -7.16 -10.77 -11.87
CA PRO A 39 -7.78 -9.44 -11.91
C PRO A 39 -8.93 -9.25 -10.90
N ALA A 40 -9.63 -10.34 -10.55
CA ALA A 40 -10.69 -10.32 -9.54
C ALA A 40 -10.16 -10.02 -8.12
N ALA A 41 -8.87 -10.26 -7.82
CA ALA A 41 -8.29 -10.02 -6.51
C ALA A 41 -8.31 -8.54 -6.11
N ILE A 42 -8.03 -7.63 -7.05
CA ILE A 42 -8.15 -6.18 -6.81
C ILE A 42 -9.59 -5.79 -6.49
N GLN A 43 -10.56 -6.31 -7.25
CA GLN A 43 -11.98 -6.07 -7.02
C GLN A 43 -12.42 -6.56 -5.63
N LEU A 44 -11.96 -7.74 -5.19
CA LEU A 44 -12.27 -8.26 -3.86
C LEU A 44 -11.64 -7.41 -2.74
N ARG A 45 -10.39 -6.98 -2.89
CA ARG A 45 -9.75 -6.04 -1.93
C ARG A 45 -10.50 -4.72 -1.85
N TYR A 46 -10.99 -4.22 -2.97
CA TYR A 46 -11.83 -3.03 -3.02
C TYR A 46 -13.11 -3.22 -2.20
N LEU A 47 -13.84 -4.30 -2.42
CA LEU A 47 -15.05 -4.62 -1.64
C LEU A 47 -14.75 -4.80 -0.14
N GLN A 48 -13.64 -5.43 0.21
CA GLN A 48 -13.20 -5.55 1.61
C GLN A 48 -12.94 -4.18 2.25
N THR A 49 -12.26 -3.28 1.53
CA THR A 49 -11.99 -1.91 1.98
C THR A 49 -13.30 -1.15 2.24
N LEU A 50 -14.29 -1.31 1.35
CA LEU A 50 -15.61 -0.72 1.54
C LEU A 50 -16.32 -1.27 2.79
N ASN A 51 -16.22 -2.58 3.04
CA ASN A 51 -16.79 -3.19 4.24
C ASN A 51 -16.14 -2.64 5.52
N THR A 52 -14.82 -2.46 5.52
CA THR A 52 -14.09 -1.83 6.64
C THR A 52 -14.54 -0.39 6.87
N ILE A 53 -14.62 0.43 5.81
CA ILE A 53 -15.07 1.83 5.91
C ILE A 53 -16.51 1.92 6.42
N SER A 54 -17.39 1.04 5.93
CA SER A 54 -18.80 1.00 6.35
C SER A 54 -18.97 0.63 7.82
N ALA A 55 -18.05 -0.16 8.39
CA ALA A 55 -18.08 -0.54 9.80
C ALA A 55 -17.78 0.63 10.74
N GLU A 56 -17.01 1.64 10.29
CA GLU A 56 -16.59 2.79 11.11
C GLU A 56 -17.67 3.89 11.26
N LYS A 57 -18.91 3.69 10.80
CA LYS A 57 -20.02 4.67 10.90
C LYS A 57 -19.68 6.09 10.39
N ASN A 58 -18.87 6.22 9.34
CA ASN A 58 -18.66 7.50 8.66
C ASN A 58 -19.82 7.78 7.68
N SER A 59 -20.61 8.83 7.93
CA SER A 59 -21.76 9.23 7.10
C SER A 59 -21.40 9.76 5.70
N THR A 60 -20.11 9.81 5.35
CA THR A 60 -19.61 10.26 4.04
C THR A 60 -18.75 9.16 3.42
N ILE A 61 -19.29 8.46 2.43
CA ILE A 61 -18.56 7.46 1.64
C ILE A 61 -17.96 8.17 0.43
N ILE A 62 -16.65 8.39 0.45
CA ILE A 62 -15.93 8.85 -0.76
C ILE A 62 -15.69 7.62 -1.62
N PHE A 63 -16.44 7.51 -2.71
CA PHE A 63 -16.35 6.41 -3.66
C PHE A 63 -15.40 6.83 -4.79
N PRO A 64 -14.13 6.38 -4.80
CA PRO A 64 -13.28 6.57 -5.97
C PRO A 64 -13.82 5.68 -7.09
N LEU A 65 -14.42 6.30 -8.10
CA LEU A 65 -14.82 5.60 -9.32
C LEU A 65 -13.57 5.34 -10.17
N PRO A 66 -13.28 4.08 -10.56
CA PRO A 66 -12.21 3.78 -11.50
C PRO A 66 -12.45 4.50 -12.82
N ILE A 67 -11.40 5.14 -13.35
CA ILE A 67 -11.49 5.86 -14.63
C ILE A 67 -11.82 4.89 -15.77
N ASP A 68 -11.38 3.62 -15.67
CA ASP A 68 -11.69 2.58 -16.65
C ASP A 68 -13.20 2.27 -16.76
N LEU A 69 -13.92 2.38 -15.62
CA LEU A 69 -15.38 2.29 -15.59
C LEU A 69 -16.00 3.49 -16.31
N LEU A 70 -15.44 4.70 -16.13
CA LEU A 70 -15.89 5.91 -16.81
C LEU A 70 -15.57 5.90 -18.32
N GLN A 71 -14.45 5.30 -18.74
CA GLN A 71 -14.10 5.15 -20.16
C GLN A 71 -15.14 4.35 -20.93
N SER A 72 -15.72 3.32 -20.31
CA SER A 72 -16.81 2.54 -20.92
C SER A 72 -18.06 3.38 -21.21
N PHE A 73 -18.29 4.47 -20.47
CA PHE A 73 -19.41 5.40 -20.67
C PHE A 73 -19.07 6.59 -21.59
N ILE A 74 -17.78 6.92 -21.78
CA ILE A 74 -17.31 8.08 -22.57
C ILE A 74 -17.01 7.70 -24.02
N VAL A 75 -16.69 6.43 -24.31
CA VAL A 75 -16.27 5.96 -25.66
C VAL A 75 -17.42 5.26 -26.42
N THR A 76 -18.67 5.44 -25.99
CA THR A 76 -19.87 5.07 -26.78
C THR A 76 -20.49 6.30 -27.39
#